data_AF-A0A5Q4FQY6-F1
#
_entry.id   AF-A0A5Q4FQY6-F1
#
_cell.length_a   1.000
_cell.length_b   1.000
_cell.length_c   1.000
_cell.angle_alpha   90.00
_cell.angle_beta   90.00
_cell.angle_gamma   90.00
#
_symmetry.space_group_name_H-M   'P 1'
#
loop_
_entity.id
_entity.type
_entity.pdbx_description
1 polymer ?
#
loop_
_entity_poly.entity_id
_entity_poly.type
_entity_poly.pdbx_seq_one_letter_code
_entity_poly.pdbx_strand_id
1 'polypeptide(L)'
;MALAERWHAPYGGTISDEVTMSHRRNSTSALLLVLLLALTACGDPEPDDQADPQAQERIEELEAELEQLKDRVGELEQENQALEDELAAREDADPEDDPDAADEQPAPTDPLEDVADTWTAEGLIDQLRVHLQDPGLEAEMPEGWEPGKTDWVPFEAPDGVAGTYDTPGEVVAALAAAIDAALLGRDQWETTIRVLTDEDDPDLAYGAVLGWGFLDDSVVGRDVRITLTRTDDDRWEPGGAEQRQHCMRGVTDDGTACT
;
A
#
# COMPACT_ATOMS: atom_id res chain seq x y z
N MET A 1 22.58 9.13 19.76
CA MET A 1 21.17 9.17 20.19
C MET A 1 20.52 7.96 19.52
N ALA A 2 20.59 6.73 20.01
CA ALA A 2 20.12 6.15 21.28
C ALA A 2 18.58 6.14 21.43
N LEU A 3 17.88 5.60 20.42
CA LEU A 3 16.50 5.10 20.51
C LEU A 3 16.52 3.62 20.14
N ALA A 4 16.87 2.80 21.13
CA ALA A 4 16.62 1.36 21.13
C ALA A 4 15.87 1.08 22.44
N GLU A 5 14.65 1.61 22.55
CA GLU A 5 13.75 1.19 23.63
C GLU A 5 13.28 -0.21 23.29
N ARG A 6 13.88 -1.14 24.03
CA ARG A 6 13.76 -2.59 23.93
C ARG A 6 12.33 -2.99 24.32
N TRP A 7 11.45 -3.13 23.34
CA TRP A 7 10.07 -3.61 23.50
C TRP A 7 10.04 -4.92 24.30
N HIS A 8 9.50 -4.89 25.53
CA HIS A 8 9.36 -6.07 26.40
C HIS A 8 7.95 -6.63 26.28
N ALA A 9 7.80 -7.76 25.58
CA ALA A 9 6.58 -8.57 25.60
C ALA A 9 6.53 -9.44 26.88
N PRO A 10 5.41 -9.48 27.63
CA PRO A 10 5.23 -10.44 28.72
C PRO A 10 4.75 -11.80 28.16
N TYR A 11 5.64 -12.80 28.12
CA TYR A 11 5.31 -14.19 27.79
C TYR A 11 4.75 -14.95 29.01
N GLY A 12 3.65 -15.69 28.82
CA GLY A 12 3.15 -16.62 29.81
C GLY A 12 1.99 -17.49 29.31
N GLY A 13 2.30 -18.65 28.71
CA GLY A 13 1.29 -19.68 28.42
C GLY A 13 1.89 -20.89 27.71
N THR A 14 2.11 -21.97 28.46
CA THR A 14 2.53 -23.28 27.94
C THR A 14 1.30 -24.11 27.59
N ILE A 15 1.17 -24.56 26.34
CA ILE A 15 0.26 -25.64 25.95
C ILE A 15 1.00 -26.65 25.07
N SER A 16 0.84 -27.91 25.46
CA SER A 16 1.53 -29.10 24.99
C SER A 16 1.04 -29.62 23.63
N ASP A 17 2.01 -30.22 22.91
CA ASP A 17 1.96 -31.34 21.97
C ASP A 17 0.61 -31.83 21.43
N GLU A 18 0.45 -31.77 20.10
CA GLU A 18 -0.08 -32.91 19.34
C GLU A 18 0.53 -33.01 17.93
N VAL A 19 0.97 -34.22 17.62
CA VAL A 19 1.67 -34.65 16.40
C VAL A 19 0.70 -34.75 15.22
N THR A 20 1.05 -34.24 14.03
CA THR A 20 0.62 -34.89 12.76
C THR A 20 1.58 -34.71 11.58
N MET A 21 1.62 -35.79 10.79
CA MET A 21 2.49 -36.14 9.67
C MET A 21 2.56 -35.16 8.49
N SER A 22 3.80 -34.85 8.10
CA SER A 22 4.40 -35.05 6.76
C SER A 22 3.47 -34.95 5.54
N HIS A 23 3.63 -33.89 4.75
CA HIS A 23 3.62 -33.95 3.29
C HIS A 23 4.56 -32.89 2.68
N ARG A 24 5.75 -33.33 2.25
CA ARG A 24 6.61 -32.56 1.33
C ARG A 24 5.94 -32.48 -0.05
N ARG A 25 5.72 -31.29 -0.58
CA ARG A 25 5.46 -31.11 -2.03
C ARG A 25 6.32 -29.99 -2.59
N ASN A 26 7.30 -30.42 -3.38
CA ASN A 26 8.14 -29.62 -4.26
C ASN A 26 7.27 -28.81 -5.24
N SER A 27 7.34 -27.49 -5.17
CA SER A 27 6.58 -26.57 -6.04
C SER A 27 7.46 -25.91 -7.11
N THR A 28 8.30 -26.71 -7.79
CA THR A 28 9.08 -26.26 -8.96
C THR A 28 8.71 -26.99 -10.26
N SER A 29 7.64 -27.80 -10.25
CA SER A 29 7.23 -28.60 -11.43
C SER A 29 6.04 -28.06 -12.23
N ALA A 30 5.47 -26.90 -11.89
CA ALA A 30 4.28 -26.39 -12.59
C ALA A 30 4.59 -25.72 -13.94
N LEU A 31 5.72 -25.02 -14.07
CA LEU A 31 6.05 -24.27 -15.29
C LEU A 31 6.62 -25.14 -16.42
N LEU A 32 7.12 -26.34 -16.11
CA LEU A 32 7.62 -27.28 -17.11
C LEU A 32 6.54 -28.25 -17.62
N LEU A 33 5.40 -28.40 -16.91
CA LEU A 33 4.31 -29.27 -17.34
C LEU A 33 3.41 -28.63 -18.41
N VAL A 34 3.28 -27.30 -18.41
CA VAL A 34 2.48 -26.57 -19.42
C VAL A 34 3.17 -26.58 -20.78
N LEU A 35 4.52 -26.54 -20.83
CA LEU A 35 5.25 -26.65 -22.10
C LEU A 35 5.32 -28.08 -22.65
N LEU A 36 5.23 -29.11 -21.80
CA LEU A 36 5.27 -30.52 -22.22
C LEU A 36 3.91 -31.09 -22.65
N LEU A 37 2.79 -30.50 -22.20
CA LEU A 37 1.44 -30.90 -22.64
C LEU A 37 1.11 -30.42 -24.06
N ALA A 38 1.86 -29.47 -24.62
CA ALA A 38 1.68 -29.00 -26.00
C ALA A 38 2.30 -29.95 -27.07
N LEU A 39 3.11 -30.94 -26.67
CA LEU A 39 3.88 -31.77 -27.62
C LEU A 39 3.42 -33.23 -27.72
N THR A 40 2.46 -33.70 -26.91
CA THR A 40 1.92 -35.06 -27.01
C THR A 40 0.52 -35.14 -27.62
N ALA A 41 -0.05 -34.01 -28.07
CA ALA A 41 -1.26 -33.99 -28.89
C ALA A 41 -0.93 -34.04 -30.40
N CYS A 42 0.08 -34.81 -30.80
CA CYS A 42 0.22 -35.29 -32.17
C CYS A 42 -0.82 -36.40 -32.43
N GLY A 43 -2.11 -36.04 -32.36
CA GLY A 43 -3.11 -36.72 -33.18
C GLY A 43 -2.97 -36.14 -34.57
N ASP A 44 -2.90 -36.99 -35.59
CA ASP A 44 -2.98 -36.58 -37.00
C ASP A 44 -4.10 -35.52 -37.12
N PRO A 45 -3.78 -34.26 -37.45
CA PRO A 45 -4.83 -33.30 -37.75
C PRO A 45 -5.48 -33.81 -39.03
N GLU A 46 -6.66 -34.40 -38.90
CA GLU A 46 -7.56 -34.51 -40.04
C GLU A 46 -7.71 -33.08 -40.58
N PRO A 47 -7.45 -32.85 -41.88
CA PRO A 47 -7.53 -31.54 -42.48
C PRO A 47 -8.99 -31.12 -42.61
N ASP A 48 -9.62 -30.77 -41.48
CA ASP A 48 -10.76 -29.85 -41.48
C ASP A 48 -10.19 -28.44 -41.69
N ASP A 49 -9.75 -28.23 -42.93
CA ASP A 49 -9.11 -27.04 -43.52
C ASP A 49 -10.09 -25.86 -43.66
N GLN A 50 -11.15 -25.83 -42.86
CA GLN A 50 -12.14 -24.76 -42.85
C GLN A 50 -12.01 -24.03 -41.52
N ALA A 51 -11.21 -22.95 -41.54
CA ALA A 51 -11.19 -21.98 -40.47
C ALA A 51 -12.62 -21.57 -40.11
N ASP A 52 -12.95 -21.62 -38.82
CA ASP A 52 -14.25 -21.22 -38.31
C ASP A 52 -14.53 -19.76 -38.76
N PRO A 53 -15.58 -19.50 -39.57
CA PRO A 53 -15.86 -18.16 -40.05
C PRO A 53 -16.06 -17.15 -38.92
N GLN A 54 -16.51 -17.59 -37.73
CA GLN A 54 -16.64 -16.71 -36.56
C GLN A 54 -15.28 -16.31 -35.99
N ALA A 55 -14.29 -17.20 -36.04
CA ALA A 55 -12.93 -16.88 -35.61
C ALA A 55 -12.28 -15.87 -36.56
N GLN A 56 -12.55 -15.99 -37.86
CA GLN A 56 -12.02 -15.07 -38.85
C GLN A 56 -12.63 -13.66 -38.73
N GLU A 57 -13.94 -13.56 -38.54
CA GLU A 57 -14.61 -12.27 -38.27
C GLU A 57 -14.07 -11.58 -37.01
N ARG A 58 -13.85 -12.35 -35.93
CA ARG A 58 -13.27 -11.83 -34.68
C ARG A 58 -11.82 -11.35 -34.86
N ILE A 59 -11.03 -12.02 -35.70
CA ILE A 59 -9.66 -11.57 -36.00
C ILE A 59 -9.69 -10.25 -36.75
N GLU A 60 -10.53 -10.12 -37.77
CA GLU A 60 -10.68 -8.87 -38.54
C GLU A 60 -11.16 -7.70 -37.66
N GLU A 61 -12.08 -7.96 -36.72
CA GLU A 61 -12.53 -6.96 -35.73
C GLU A 61 -11.37 -6.50 -34.83
N LEU A 62 -10.60 -7.42 -34.27
CA LEU A 62 -9.47 -7.11 -33.40
C LEU A 62 -8.33 -6.40 -34.14
N GLU A 63 -8.09 -6.74 -35.41
CA GLU A 63 -7.12 -6.05 -36.25
C GLU A 63 -7.53 -4.60 -36.53
N ALA A 64 -8.82 -4.36 -36.76
CA ALA A 64 -9.36 -3.01 -36.91
C ALA A 64 -9.27 -2.19 -35.61
N GLU A 65 -9.58 -2.79 -34.46
CA GLU A 65 -9.45 -2.14 -33.15
C GLU A 65 -7.98 -1.81 -32.83
N LEU A 66 -7.05 -2.72 -33.11
CA LEU A 66 -5.61 -2.47 -32.94
C LEU A 66 -5.13 -1.30 -33.79
N GLU A 67 -5.61 -1.18 -35.02
CA GLU A 67 -5.22 -0.06 -35.89
C GLU A 67 -5.78 1.26 -35.37
N GLN A 68 -7.04 1.28 -34.91
CA GLN A 68 -7.63 2.46 -34.27
C GLN A 68 -6.85 2.90 -33.02
N LEU A 69 -6.41 1.95 -32.19
CA LEU A 69 -5.61 2.26 -31.00
C LEU A 69 -4.23 2.81 -31.34
N LYS A 70 -3.57 2.29 -32.38
CA LYS A 70 -2.28 2.84 -32.84
C LYS A 70 -2.41 4.28 -33.31
N ASP A 71 -3.44 4.58 -34.09
CA ASP A 71 -3.72 5.95 -34.54
C ASP A 71 -3.94 6.87 -33.33
N ARG A 72 -4.72 6.42 -32.33
CA ARG A 72 -4.96 7.19 -31.11
C ARG A 72 -3.70 7.46 -30.30
N VAL A 73 -2.80 6.49 -30.19
CA VAL A 73 -1.50 6.67 -29.53
C VAL A 73 -0.67 7.70 -30.30
N GLY A 74 -0.62 7.62 -31.63
CA GLY A 74 0.10 8.59 -32.46
C GLY A 74 -0.45 10.03 -32.37
N GLU A 75 -1.75 10.21 -32.16
CA GLU A 75 -2.35 11.52 -31.85
C GLU A 75 -1.89 12.06 -30.48
N LEU A 76 -1.94 11.22 -29.45
CA LEU A 76 -1.55 11.61 -28.08
C LEU A 76 -0.06 11.93 -27.97
N GLU A 77 0.80 11.20 -28.67
CA GLU A 77 2.23 11.50 -28.74
C GLU A 77 2.49 12.88 -29.37
N GLN A 78 1.75 13.24 -30.42
CA GLN A 78 1.84 14.57 -31.04
C GLN A 78 1.32 15.67 -30.12
N GLU A 79 0.23 15.42 -29.38
CA GLU A 79 -0.32 16.36 -28.41
C GLU A 79 0.65 16.61 -27.25
N ASN A 80 1.26 15.56 -26.70
CA ASN A 80 2.28 15.68 -25.66
C ASN A 80 3.49 16.48 -26.14
N GLN A 81 4.01 16.20 -27.34
CA GLN A 81 5.13 16.97 -27.91
C GLN A 81 4.79 18.45 -28.07
N ALA A 82 3.56 18.78 -28.50
CA ALA A 82 3.14 20.17 -28.64
C ALA A 82 3.03 20.89 -27.29
N LEU A 83 2.59 20.20 -26.24
CA LEU A 83 2.53 20.74 -24.88
C LEU A 83 3.93 20.96 -24.29
N GLU A 84 4.86 20.04 -24.52
CA GLU A 84 6.27 20.20 -24.12
C GLU A 84 6.91 21.41 -24.82
N ASP A 85 6.66 21.59 -26.11
CA ASP A 85 7.15 22.75 -26.87
C ASP A 85 6.52 24.07 -26.35
N GLU A 86 5.24 24.06 -25.97
CA GLU A 86 4.56 25.22 -25.37
C GLU A 86 5.14 25.58 -23.99
N LEU A 87 5.40 24.57 -23.14
CA LEU A 87 6.03 24.77 -21.83
C LEU A 87 7.43 25.36 -21.98
N ALA A 88 8.26 24.81 -22.87
CA ALA A 88 9.60 25.33 -23.15
C ALA A 88 9.56 26.78 -23.65
N ALA A 89 8.64 27.11 -24.55
CA ALA A 89 8.47 28.47 -25.04
C ALA A 89 8.01 29.46 -23.95
N ARG A 90 7.28 28.97 -22.93
CA ARG A 90 6.83 29.78 -21.80
C ARG A 90 7.95 30.01 -20.79
N GLU A 91 8.77 29.00 -20.50
CA GLU A 91 9.97 29.14 -19.68
C GLU A 91 10.95 30.14 -20.29
N ASP A 92 11.17 30.09 -21.61
CA ASP A 92 12.01 31.07 -22.32
C ASP A 92 11.43 32.50 -22.34
N ALA A 93 10.10 32.63 -22.21
CA ALA A 93 9.38 33.91 -22.26
C ALA A 93 9.23 34.60 -20.90
N ASP A 94 9.57 33.91 -19.80
CA ASP A 94 9.62 34.48 -18.46
C ASP A 94 11.08 34.84 -18.13
N PRO A 95 11.56 36.06 -18.45
CA PRO A 95 12.89 36.49 -18.07
C PRO A 95 12.93 36.63 -16.54
N GLU A 96 13.39 35.58 -15.85
CA GLU A 96 13.93 35.68 -14.50
C GLU A 96 15.15 36.61 -14.52
N ASP A 97 14.93 37.94 -14.46
CA ASP A 97 15.98 38.92 -14.21
C ASP A 97 15.38 40.28 -13.78
N ASP A 98 14.56 40.26 -12.72
CA ASP A 98 14.49 41.42 -11.82
C ASP A 98 15.33 41.11 -10.55
N PRO A 99 16.65 41.36 -10.59
CA PRO A 99 17.56 41.08 -9.48
C PRO A 99 17.29 41.94 -8.22
N ASP A 100 16.30 42.84 -8.25
CA ASP A 100 16.00 43.77 -7.15
C ASP A 100 14.68 43.44 -6.41
N ALA A 101 13.94 42.39 -6.78
CA ALA A 101 12.76 41.93 -6.05
C ALA A 101 13.11 40.93 -4.93
N ALA A 102 14.05 41.29 -4.06
CA ALA A 102 14.41 40.55 -2.86
C ALA A 102 13.41 40.81 -1.71
N ASP A 103 12.11 40.61 -1.96
CA ASP A 103 11.19 40.26 -0.88
C ASP A 103 11.38 38.75 -0.67
N GLU A 104 12.17 38.40 0.34
CA GLU A 104 12.42 37.03 0.82
C GLU A 104 11.09 36.35 1.23
N GLN A 105 10.25 35.99 0.26
CA GLN A 105 9.29 34.93 0.50
C GLN A 105 10.11 33.66 0.69
N PRO A 106 9.96 32.95 1.82
CA PRO A 106 10.62 31.66 1.98
C PRO A 106 10.25 30.80 0.78
N ALA A 107 11.26 30.17 0.17
CA ALA A 107 11.01 29.23 -0.92
C ALA A 107 9.91 28.26 -0.47
N PRO A 108 8.92 27.95 -1.32
CA PRO A 108 7.92 26.95 -0.99
C PRO A 108 8.66 25.67 -0.62
N THR A 109 8.59 25.29 0.65
CA THR A 109 9.12 24.01 1.13
C THR A 109 8.33 22.91 0.44
N ASP A 110 9.03 21.96 -0.17
CA ASP A 110 8.39 20.80 -0.78
C ASP A 110 7.66 20.04 0.34
N PRO A 111 6.33 19.92 0.32
CA PRO A 111 5.58 19.21 1.36
C PRO A 111 5.97 17.73 1.46
N LEU A 112 6.74 17.21 0.51
CA LEU A 112 7.28 15.85 0.54
C LEU A 112 8.62 15.74 1.28
N GLU A 113 9.28 16.84 1.64
CA GLU A 113 10.57 16.81 2.33
C GLU A 113 10.47 16.18 3.72
N ASP A 114 9.31 16.29 4.37
CA ASP A 114 9.02 15.73 5.71
C ASP A 114 8.48 14.29 5.66
N VAL A 115 8.31 13.70 4.48
CA VAL A 115 7.81 12.31 4.34
C VAL A 115 8.93 11.34 4.66
N ALA A 116 8.67 10.43 5.61
CA ALA A 116 9.66 9.45 6.02
C ALA A 116 9.93 8.41 4.93
N ASP A 117 11.18 7.96 4.81
CA ASP A 117 11.56 6.89 3.88
C ASP A 117 10.81 5.59 4.22
N THR A 118 10.06 5.07 3.25
CA THR A 118 9.20 3.87 3.35
C THR A 118 9.92 2.61 3.83
N TRP A 119 11.25 2.55 3.73
CA TRP A 119 12.07 1.41 4.15
C TRP A 119 12.53 1.50 5.61
N THR A 120 12.08 2.51 6.36
CA THR A 120 12.44 2.72 7.76
C THR A 120 11.26 2.43 8.70
N ALA A 121 11.54 2.27 10.00
CA ALA A 121 10.49 2.09 11.01
C ALA A 121 9.53 3.30 11.10
N GLU A 122 10.03 4.50 10.81
CA GLU A 122 9.20 5.71 10.73
C GLU A 122 8.31 5.66 9.48
N GLY A 123 8.89 5.36 8.32
CA GLY A 123 8.15 5.18 7.07
C GLY A 123 7.18 4.00 7.07
N LEU A 124 7.31 3.02 7.98
CA LEU A 124 6.31 1.96 8.13
C LEU A 124 4.94 2.53 8.51
N ILE A 125 4.92 3.58 9.33
CA ILE A 125 3.69 4.18 9.90
C ILE A 125 3.42 5.59 9.39
N ASP A 126 4.25 6.13 8.49
CA ASP A 126 4.05 7.46 7.95
C ASP A 126 3.05 7.47 6.79
N GLN A 127 2.00 8.29 6.87
CA GLN A 127 1.00 8.39 5.82
C GLN A 127 1.21 9.69 5.03
N LEU A 128 1.38 9.58 3.72
CA LEU A 128 1.53 10.74 2.82
C LEU A 128 0.38 11.75 2.99
N ARG A 129 -0.84 11.26 3.24
CA ARG A 129 -2.03 12.10 3.49
C ARG A 129 -1.90 13.08 4.64
N VAL A 130 -1.05 12.77 5.63
CA VAL A 130 -0.78 13.66 6.76
C VAL A 130 0.00 14.91 6.30
N HIS A 131 0.83 14.75 5.28
CA HIS A 131 1.72 15.80 4.75
C HIS A 131 1.08 16.60 3.61
N LEU A 132 0.10 16.00 2.93
CA LEU A 132 -0.70 16.68 1.91
C LEU A 132 -1.76 17.57 2.56
N GLN A 133 -1.30 18.64 3.22
CA GLN A 133 -2.18 19.72 3.68
C GLN A 133 -2.67 20.48 2.45
N ASP A 134 -3.96 20.37 2.14
CA ASP A 134 -4.61 21.22 1.14
C ASP A 134 -4.82 22.61 1.77
N PRO A 135 -4.13 23.67 1.31
CA PRO A 135 -4.28 25.01 1.89
C PRO A 135 -5.71 25.54 1.79
N GLY A 136 -6.47 25.09 0.78
CA GLY A 136 -7.90 25.41 0.65
C GLY A 136 -8.72 24.76 1.75
N LEU A 137 -8.42 23.50 2.08
CA LEU A 137 -9.09 22.79 3.17
C LEU A 137 -8.75 23.42 4.53
N GLU A 138 -7.49 23.78 4.76
CA GLU A 138 -7.06 24.44 5.99
C GLU A 138 -7.73 25.82 6.17
N ALA A 139 -7.87 26.59 5.10
CA ALA A 139 -8.59 27.88 5.13
C ALA A 139 -10.10 27.73 5.42
N GLU A 140 -10.68 26.57 5.11
CA GLU A 140 -12.07 26.23 5.38
C GLU A 140 -12.28 25.59 6.77
N MET A 141 -11.20 25.21 7.47
CA MET A 141 -11.30 24.59 8.79
C MET A 141 -11.85 25.58 9.83
N PRO A 142 -12.80 25.15 10.69
CA PRO A 142 -13.28 25.98 11.78
C PRO A 142 -12.14 26.41 12.72
N GLU A 143 -12.23 27.64 13.22
CA GLU A 143 -11.28 28.16 14.20
C GLU A 143 -11.19 27.24 15.43
N GLY A 144 -9.97 26.83 15.79
CA GLY A 144 -9.70 25.95 16.92
C GLY A 144 -9.68 24.46 16.59
N TRP A 145 -9.85 24.06 15.33
CA TRP A 145 -9.57 22.68 14.92
C TRP A 145 -8.07 22.51 14.64
N GLU A 146 -7.46 21.53 15.28
CA GLU A 146 -6.04 21.22 15.15
C GLU A 146 -5.87 19.72 14.83
N PRO A 147 -5.71 19.33 13.55
CA PRO A 147 -5.55 17.92 13.19
C PRO A 147 -4.40 17.26 13.95
N GLY A 148 -4.58 16.01 14.33
CA GLY A 148 -3.60 15.29 15.13
C GLY A 148 -3.73 13.79 15.06
N LYS A 149 -2.91 13.09 15.84
CA LYS A 149 -2.90 11.62 15.94
C LYS A 149 -3.00 11.23 17.40
N THR A 150 -3.81 10.23 17.72
CA THR A 150 -3.83 9.66 19.07
C THR A 150 -2.55 8.88 19.35
N ASP A 151 -2.29 8.61 20.62
CA ASP A 151 -1.28 7.65 21.04
C ASP A 151 -1.60 6.25 20.50
N TRP A 152 -0.55 5.44 20.36
CA TRP A 152 -0.68 4.02 20.09
C TRP A 152 -1.23 3.32 21.34
N VAL A 153 -2.34 2.59 21.16
CA VAL A 153 -2.96 1.80 22.22
C VAL A 153 -3.01 0.33 21.82
N PRO A 154 -2.98 -0.62 22.79
CA PRO A 154 -3.11 -2.04 22.49
C PRO A 154 -4.36 -2.35 21.65
N PHE A 155 -4.18 -3.20 20.65
CA PHE A 155 -5.22 -3.69 19.77
C PHE A 155 -5.25 -5.22 19.79
N GLU A 156 -6.43 -5.79 20.00
CA GLU A 156 -6.61 -7.23 19.92
C GLU A 156 -6.82 -7.62 18.45
N ALA A 157 -5.83 -8.31 17.88
CA ALA A 157 -5.92 -8.78 16.50
C ALA A 157 -7.11 -9.74 16.35
N PRO A 158 -7.93 -9.63 15.29
CA PRO A 158 -9.06 -10.53 15.09
C PRO A 158 -8.63 -11.99 14.98
N ASP A 159 -9.48 -12.92 15.46
CA ASP A 159 -9.23 -14.37 15.38
C ASP A 159 -8.87 -14.88 13.97
N GLY A 160 -9.36 -14.21 12.92
CA GLY A 160 -9.06 -14.53 11.52
C GLY A 160 -7.60 -14.30 11.10
N VAL A 161 -6.81 -13.62 11.94
CA VAL A 161 -5.37 -13.38 11.76
C VAL A 161 -4.54 -14.44 12.51
N ALA A 162 -5.15 -15.21 13.41
CA ALA A 162 -4.42 -16.19 14.20
C ALA A 162 -3.90 -17.35 13.33
N GLY A 163 -2.70 -17.84 13.65
CA GLY A 163 -2.07 -18.96 12.97
C GLY A 163 -0.67 -18.63 12.48
N THR A 164 -0.18 -19.46 11.55
CA THR A 164 1.17 -19.33 10.97
C THR A 164 1.08 -19.20 9.45
N TYR A 165 1.90 -18.32 8.88
CA TYR A 165 1.88 -17.91 7.48
C TYR A 165 3.25 -18.10 6.83
N ASP A 166 3.31 -18.12 5.50
CA ASP A 166 4.57 -18.42 4.81
C ASP A 166 5.43 -17.15 4.65
N THR A 167 4.79 -15.97 4.62
CA THR A 167 5.47 -14.67 4.59
C THR A 167 4.86 -13.69 5.58
N PRO A 168 5.61 -12.66 6.03
CA PRO A 168 5.03 -11.63 6.90
C PRO A 168 3.92 -10.85 6.17
N GLY A 169 4.04 -10.65 4.85
CA GLY A 169 3.02 -9.99 4.03
C GLY A 169 1.67 -10.72 4.02
N GLU A 170 1.66 -12.05 4.10
CA GLU A 170 0.42 -12.81 4.25
C GLU A 170 -0.28 -12.54 5.59
N VAL A 171 0.49 -12.38 6.68
CA VAL A 171 -0.07 -12.02 8.00
C VAL A 171 -0.76 -10.65 7.91
N VAL A 172 -0.07 -9.65 7.33
CA VAL A 172 -0.61 -8.28 7.26
C VAL A 172 -1.78 -8.20 6.28
N ALA A 173 -1.77 -8.98 5.19
CA ALA A 173 -2.91 -9.09 4.29
C ALA A 173 -4.13 -9.73 4.97
N ALA A 174 -3.93 -10.77 5.78
CA ALA A 174 -4.99 -11.37 6.59
C ALA A 174 -5.53 -10.39 7.63
N LEU A 175 -4.65 -9.62 8.29
CA LEU A 175 -5.03 -8.54 9.20
C LEU A 175 -5.88 -7.49 8.48
N ALA A 176 -5.41 -6.97 7.34
CA ALA A 176 -6.13 -5.99 6.54
C ALA A 176 -7.52 -6.50 6.16
N ALA A 177 -7.63 -7.72 5.63
CA ALA A 177 -8.90 -8.33 5.26
C ALA A 177 -9.86 -8.50 6.45
N ALA A 178 -9.33 -8.80 7.65
CA ALA A 178 -10.13 -8.97 8.86
C ALA A 178 -10.67 -7.64 9.41
N ILE A 179 -9.98 -6.52 9.16
CA ILE A 179 -10.34 -5.20 9.69
C ILE A 179 -10.98 -4.26 8.65
N ASP A 180 -10.90 -4.56 7.34
CA ASP A 180 -11.32 -3.70 6.22
C ASP A 180 -12.77 -3.19 6.34
N ALA A 181 -13.72 -4.05 6.74
CA ALA A 181 -15.12 -3.65 6.91
C ALA A 181 -15.38 -2.83 8.20
N ALA A 182 -14.42 -2.77 9.13
CA ALA A 182 -14.59 -2.26 10.49
C ALA A 182 -13.64 -1.10 10.85
N LEU A 183 -12.68 -0.75 9.98
CA LEU A 183 -11.69 0.28 10.29
C LEU A 183 -12.31 1.68 10.36
N LEU A 184 -12.94 2.12 9.27
CA LEU A 184 -13.50 3.48 9.13
C LEU A 184 -14.92 3.50 8.53
N GLY A 185 -15.60 2.34 8.42
CA GLY A 185 -16.96 2.27 7.88
C GLY A 185 -17.00 2.27 6.35
N ARG A 186 -18.04 2.89 5.76
CA ARG A 186 -18.27 2.86 4.30
C ARG A 186 -17.51 3.93 3.53
N ASP A 187 -16.99 4.92 4.23
CA ASP A 187 -16.32 6.08 3.65
C ASP A 187 -14.80 5.95 3.77
N GLN A 188 -14.29 4.72 3.72
CA GLN A 188 -12.87 4.43 3.56
C GLN A 188 -12.53 4.42 2.06
N TRP A 189 -11.56 5.23 1.66
CA TRP A 189 -11.14 5.32 0.26
C TRP A 189 -9.66 4.96 0.04
N GLU A 190 -8.89 4.77 1.11
CA GLU A 190 -7.48 4.39 1.02
C GLU A 190 -7.14 3.36 2.10
N THR A 191 -6.47 2.28 1.68
CA THR A 191 -5.86 1.28 2.57
C THR A 191 -4.46 1.01 2.07
N THR A 192 -3.46 1.30 2.89
CA THR A 192 -2.06 1.02 2.60
C THR A 192 -1.55 -0.08 3.52
N ILE A 193 -0.94 -1.12 2.93
CA ILE A 193 -0.35 -2.25 3.64
C ILE A 193 1.16 -2.18 3.50
N ARG A 194 1.89 -2.27 4.62
CA ARG A 194 3.35 -2.24 4.64
C ARG A 194 3.92 -3.32 5.55
N VAL A 195 5.12 -3.76 5.21
CA VAL A 195 5.90 -4.75 5.96
C VAL A 195 7.33 -4.26 6.03
N LEU A 196 7.92 -4.30 7.22
CA LEU A 196 9.33 -4.02 7.47
C LEU A 196 9.93 -5.18 8.26
N THR A 197 10.92 -5.85 7.69
CA THR A 197 11.73 -6.83 8.43
C THR A 197 12.80 -6.07 9.23
N ASP A 198 13.05 -6.51 10.45
CA ASP A 198 14.10 -5.92 11.28
C ASP A 198 15.49 -6.25 10.70
N GLU A 199 16.34 -5.24 10.54
CA GLU A 199 17.68 -5.42 9.96
C GLU A 199 18.62 -6.17 10.90
N ASP A 200 18.42 -6.04 12.21
CA ASP A 200 19.24 -6.65 13.24
C ASP A 200 18.73 -8.04 13.64
N ASP A 201 17.44 -8.34 13.39
CA ASP A 201 16.80 -9.63 13.68
C ASP A 201 15.94 -10.15 12.52
N PRO A 202 16.44 -11.12 11.71
CA PRO A 202 15.70 -11.63 10.55
C PRO A 202 14.47 -12.46 10.92
N ASP A 203 14.27 -12.77 12.21
CA ASP A 203 13.11 -13.50 12.74
C ASP A 203 12.06 -12.54 13.34
N LEU A 204 12.28 -11.22 13.20
CA LEU A 204 11.36 -10.17 13.60
C LEU A 204 10.94 -9.33 12.40
N ALA A 205 9.65 -9.05 12.30
CA ALA A 205 9.11 -8.11 11.32
C ALA A 205 7.96 -7.31 11.93
N TYR A 206 7.62 -6.22 11.25
CA TYR A 206 6.54 -5.32 11.63
C TYR A 206 5.63 -5.13 10.43
N GLY A 207 4.32 -5.29 10.68
CA GLY A 207 3.28 -5.01 9.70
C GLY A 207 2.52 -3.74 10.07
N ALA A 208 2.05 -3.01 9.06
CA ALA A 208 1.13 -1.90 9.24
C ALA A 208 0.00 -1.95 8.22
N VAL A 209 -1.22 -1.67 8.69
CA VAL A 209 -2.40 -1.39 7.88
C VAL A 209 -2.82 0.04 8.20
N LEU A 210 -2.65 0.91 7.22
CA LEU A 210 -2.89 2.35 7.33
C LEU A 210 -4.15 2.69 6.55
N GLY A 211 -5.22 3.07 7.24
CA GLY A 211 -6.50 3.42 6.64
C GLY A 211 -6.73 4.92 6.63
N TRP A 212 -7.26 5.44 5.53
CA TRP A 212 -7.73 6.81 5.40
C TRP A 212 -9.18 6.85 4.92
N GLY A 213 -10.00 7.62 5.62
CA GLY A 213 -11.45 7.50 5.54
C GLY A 213 -12.17 8.28 6.63
N PHE A 214 -13.45 8.60 6.45
CA PHE A 214 -14.25 9.20 7.51
C PHE A 214 -15.01 8.13 8.29
N LEU A 215 -14.65 7.93 9.57
CA LEU A 215 -15.49 7.15 10.47
C LEU A 215 -16.64 8.01 11.02
N ASP A 216 -16.31 9.24 11.38
CA ASP A 216 -17.23 10.30 11.80
C ASP A 216 -16.65 11.67 11.42
N ASP A 217 -17.19 12.74 12.00
CA ASP A 217 -16.77 14.11 11.75
C ASP A 217 -15.49 14.54 12.50
N SER A 218 -14.92 13.61 13.27
CA SER A 218 -13.76 13.83 14.16
C SER A 218 -12.59 12.91 13.80
N VAL A 219 -12.83 11.73 13.20
CA VAL A 219 -11.84 10.71 12.82
C VAL A 219 -11.71 10.60 11.29
N VAL A 220 -10.49 10.80 10.77
CA VAL A 220 -10.13 10.80 9.32
C VAL A 220 -9.21 9.66 8.89
N GLY A 221 -8.81 8.83 9.84
CA GLY A 221 -7.91 7.72 9.56
C GLY A 221 -7.76 6.82 10.77
N ARG A 222 -7.30 5.60 10.51
CA ARG A 222 -6.98 4.63 11.56
C ARG A 222 -5.83 3.77 11.08
N ASP A 223 -4.82 3.68 11.91
CA ASP A 223 -3.66 2.83 11.67
C ASP A 223 -3.68 1.67 12.64
N VAL A 224 -3.31 0.49 12.17
CA VAL A 224 -3.01 -0.69 12.99
C VAL A 224 -1.59 -1.14 12.66
N ARG A 225 -0.77 -1.37 13.66
CA ARG A 225 0.54 -2.01 13.52
C ARG A 225 0.58 -3.32 14.29
N ILE A 226 1.37 -4.27 13.80
CA ILE A 226 1.50 -5.60 14.38
C ILE A 226 2.96 -6.05 14.36
N THR A 227 3.41 -6.65 15.45
CA THR A 227 4.71 -7.36 15.50
C THR A 227 4.51 -8.77 14.96
N LEU A 228 5.47 -9.27 14.20
CA LEU A 228 5.47 -10.60 13.59
C LEU A 228 6.74 -11.33 14.00
N THR A 229 6.63 -12.59 14.41
CA THR A 229 7.79 -13.42 14.77
C THR A 229 7.87 -14.62 13.85
N ARG A 230 9.10 -15.01 13.47
CA ARG A 230 9.34 -16.27 12.77
C ARG A 230 9.41 -17.41 13.79
N THR A 231 8.72 -18.48 13.48
CA THR A 231 8.66 -19.74 14.22
C THR A 231 9.79 -20.68 13.79
N ASP A 232 10.03 -21.73 14.58
CA ASP A 232 11.05 -22.74 14.31
C ASP A 232 10.87 -23.48 12.95
N ASP A 233 9.66 -23.48 12.39
CA ASP A 233 9.32 -24.11 11.09
C ASP A 233 9.43 -23.13 9.91
N ASP A 234 10.16 -22.01 10.06
CA ASP A 234 10.33 -20.94 9.07
C ASP A 234 9.01 -20.24 8.66
N ARG A 235 7.99 -20.29 9.52
CA ARG A 235 6.68 -19.62 9.30
C ARG A 235 6.52 -18.40 10.18
N TRP A 236 5.67 -17.45 9.79
CA TRP A 236 5.41 -16.22 10.52
C TRP A 236 4.14 -16.29 11.33
N GLU A 237 4.18 -15.85 12.59
CA GLU A 237 3.02 -15.74 13.47
C GLU A 237 2.79 -14.28 13.89
N PRO A 238 1.52 -13.87 14.09
CA PRO A 238 1.21 -12.56 14.65
C PRO A 238 1.54 -12.51 16.14
N GLY A 239 2.19 -11.42 16.55
CA GLY A 239 2.44 -11.05 17.95
C GLY A 239 1.45 -9.99 18.46
N GLY A 240 1.96 -9.03 19.22
CA GLY A 240 1.17 -7.90 19.72
C GLY A 240 0.79 -6.93 18.60
N ALA A 241 -0.39 -6.34 18.71
CA ALA A 241 -0.85 -5.28 17.82
C ALA A 241 -1.23 -4.02 18.60
N GLU A 242 -1.11 -2.88 17.93
CA GLU A 242 -1.48 -1.58 18.45
C GLU A 242 -2.23 -0.79 17.38
N GLN A 243 -3.04 0.19 17.80
CA GLN A 243 -3.77 1.06 16.90
C GLN A 243 -3.63 2.53 17.30
N ARG A 244 -3.82 3.43 16.35
CA ARG A 244 -4.05 4.87 16.59
C ARG A 244 -5.07 5.42 15.61
N GLN A 245 -5.61 6.59 15.91
CA GLN A 245 -6.54 7.32 15.06
C GLN A 245 -5.90 8.62 14.56
N HIS A 246 -6.30 9.06 13.37
CA HIS A 246 -6.03 10.40 12.86
C HIS A 246 -7.29 11.25 13.08
N CYS A 247 -7.13 12.38 13.77
CA CYS A 247 -8.22 13.23 14.19
C CYS A 247 -8.23 14.52 13.36
N MET A 248 -9.40 14.93 12.87
CA MET A 248 -9.56 16.16 12.08
C MET A 248 -9.67 17.41 12.94
N ARG A 249 -10.32 17.27 14.10
CA ARG A 249 -10.71 18.39 14.97
C ARG A 249 -9.70 18.71 16.05
N GLY A 250 -8.90 17.73 16.42
CA GLY A 250 -8.16 17.77 17.67
C GLY A 250 -8.02 16.39 18.30
N VAL A 251 -7.02 16.29 19.16
CA VAL A 251 -6.82 15.18 20.08
C VAL A 251 -7.06 15.70 21.49
N THR A 252 -7.62 14.88 22.37
CA THR A 252 -7.76 15.22 23.79
C THR A 252 -6.39 15.50 24.41
N ASP A 253 -6.37 16.30 25.49
CA ASP A 253 -5.13 16.65 26.21
C ASP A 253 -4.31 15.42 26.67
N ASP A 254 -4.97 14.28 26.89
CA ASP A 254 -4.35 13.02 27.29
C ASP A 254 -3.87 12.14 26.10
N GLY A 255 -4.06 12.60 24.86
CA GLY A 255 -3.60 11.90 23.66
C GLY A 255 -4.46 10.71 23.24
N THR A 256 -5.55 10.39 23.94
CA THR A 256 -6.21 9.09 23.80
C THR A 256 -7.43 9.07 22.87
N ALA A 257 -8.02 10.23 22.55
CA ALA A 257 -9.25 10.31 21.76
C ALA A 257 -9.29 11.54 20.84
N CYS A 258 -10.08 11.46 19.78
CA CYS A 258 -10.43 12.62 18.95
C CYS A 258 -11.52 13.47 19.63
N THR A 259 -11.48 14.79 19.42
CA THR A 259 -12.43 15.77 19.99
C THR A 259 -13.54 16.20 19.05
#